data_AF-A0A0F3GRJ5-F1
#
_entry.id   AF-A0A0F3GRJ5-F1
#
_cell.length_a   1.000
_cell.length_b   1.000
_cell.length_c   1.000
_cell.angle_alpha   90.00
_cell.angle_beta   90.00
_cell.angle_gamma   90.00
#
_symmetry.space_group_name_H-M   'P 1'
#
loop_
_entity.id
_entity.type
_entity.pdbx_description
1 polymer ?
#
loop_
_entity_poly.entity_id
_entity_poly.type
_entity_poly.pdbx_seq_one_letter_code
_entity_poly.pdbx_strand_id
1 'polypeptide(L)'
;MDMFTKLSNKLSTSSRLSRLLVVILIAGVALAASCTTVYVSARPQYVTVGPNWSSLYNLSQGRGINVSVSGLRAVYLLGDNIGLYVTSDTTGRVWIITVGQDDQPELVFPNPESPDNNIMAGIPLAIPPRGSPWRLTAGKPVGNSLLFVLITDANITEDDVEAIINAKSGHMTNVIKDTLPRWGSAKEVINIRYR
;
A
#
# COMPACT_ATOMS: atom_id res chain seq x y z
N MET A 1 39.82 54.31 -55.04
CA MET A 1 40.60 53.06 -54.97
C MET A 1 39.58 51.94 -55.07
N ASP A 2 38.87 51.76 -56.16
CA ASP A 2 39.35 51.55 -57.54
C ASP A 2 40.26 50.32 -57.65
N MET A 3 39.88 49.49 -58.62
CA MET A 3 40.76 48.58 -59.37
C MET A 3 41.21 47.30 -58.64
N PHE A 4 40.57 46.18 -58.95
CA PHE A 4 41.12 45.19 -59.88
C PHE A 4 39.93 44.32 -60.37
N THR A 5 39.30 44.71 -61.49
CA THR A 5 39.71 44.26 -62.83
C THR A 5 39.41 42.75 -62.96
N LYS A 6 38.26 42.33 -63.50
CA LYS A 6 37.88 42.29 -64.92
C LYS A 6 37.91 40.83 -65.39
N LEU A 7 36.84 40.44 -66.07
CA LEU A 7 36.79 39.36 -67.08
C LEU A 7 36.85 37.92 -66.52
N SER A 8 36.10 36.96 -67.04
CA SER A 8 35.61 36.85 -68.42
C SER A 8 34.43 35.88 -68.52
N ASN A 9 33.54 36.20 -69.48
CA ASN A 9 32.82 35.27 -70.36
C ASN A 9 31.81 34.32 -69.67
N LYS A 10 30.49 34.55 -69.74
CA LYS A 10 29.58 34.57 -70.91
C LYS A 10 29.74 33.34 -71.84
N LEU A 11 28.59 32.66 -72.03
CA LEU A 11 28.22 31.71 -73.10
C LEU A 11 28.74 30.28 -72.88
N SER A 12 28.02 29.19 -73.15
CA SER A 12 26.70 28.95 -73.73
C SER A 12 26.46 27.43 -73.72
N THR A 13 25.19 27.02 -73.85
CA THR A 13 24.68 25.79 -74.51
C THR A 13 24.72 24.42 -73.82
N SER A 14 23.48 23.91 -73.65
CA SER A 14 22.94 22.58 -73.99
C SER A 14 23.44 21.28 -73.33
N SER A 15 22.47 20.68 -72.62
CA SER A 15 21.91 19.33 -72.85
C SER A 15 22.71 18.06 -72.54
N ARG A 16 22.00 17.21 -71.76
CA ARG A 16 21.99 15.74 -71.68
C ARG A 16 22.95 15.03 -70.70
N LEU A 17 22.27 14.30 -69.81
CA LEU A 17 22.59 12.99 -69.21
C LEU A 17 23.50 12.95 -67.97
N SER A 18 22.92 12.38 -66.91
CA SER A 18 23.44 11.22 -66.17
C SER A 18 23.64 11.44 -64.66
N ARG A 19 22.71 10.83 -63.89
CA ARG A 19 22.93 9.98 -62.72
C ARG A 19 23.58 10.55 -61.44
N LEU A 20 22.77 10.52 -60.38
CA LEU A 20 22.99 10.23 -58.94
C LEU A 20 22.31 11.34 -58.10
N LEU A 21 21.09 11.16 -57.59
CA LEU A 21 20.70 10.29 -56.47
C LEU A 21 21.46 10.64 -55.18
N VAL A 22 20.98 11.66 -54.44
CA VAL A 22 21.08 11.73 -52.97
C VAL A 22 19.76 12.31 -52.44
N VAL A 23 19.12 11.51 -51.59
CA VAL A 23 17.81 11.70 -50.94
C VAL A 23 18.03 12.28 -49.53
N ILE A 24 16.93 12.72 -48.91
CA ILE A 24 16.64 12.86 -47.45
C ILE A 24 16.68 14.33 -46.98
N LEU A 25 15.58 15.10 -46.85
CA LEU A 25 14.26 14.97 -46.17
C LEU A 25 14.33 15.36 -44.67
N ILE A 26 13.90 16.59 -44.35
CA ILE A 26 13.72 17.17 -43.00
C ILE A 26 12.55 18.19 -43.13
N ALA A 27 11.54 18.33 -42.28
CA ALA A 27 10.99 17.54 -41.18
C ALA A 27 9.51 17.95 -41.08
N GLY A 28 8.61 16.98 -40.92
CA GLY A 28 7.20 17.23 -40.65
C GLY A 28 6.97 17.49 -39.17
N VAL A 29 6.33 18.62 -38.85
CA VAL A 29 5.84 18.94 -37.51
C VAL A 29 4.59 18.12 -37.23
N ALA A 30 4.69 17.12 -36.35
CA ALA A 30 3.55 16.35 -35.86
C ALA A 30 3.10 16.92 -34.50
N LEU A 31 1.90 17.50 -34.48
CA LEU A 31 1.18 17.87 -33.25
C LEU A 31 0.69 16.58 -32.57
N ALA A 32 1.39 16.13 -31.53
CA ALA A 32 0.90 15.06 -30.68
C ALA A 32 -0.05 15.65 -29.62
N ALA A 33 -1.34 15.35 -29.76
CA ALA A 33 -2.35 15.60 -28.74
C ALA A 33 -2.07 14.70 -27.53
N SER A 34 -1.66 15.29 -26.41
CA SER A 34 -1.54 14.59 -25.13
C SER A 34 -2.92 14.40 -24.53
N CYS A 35 -3.53 13.23 -24.73
CA CYS A 35 -4.68 12.79 -23.98
C CYS A 35 -4.18 12.30 -22.60
N THR A 36 -4.29 13.15 -21.58
CA THR A 36 -3.90 12.79 -20.23
C THR A 36 -4.98 11.90 -19.63
N THR A 37 -4.80 10.59 -19.71
CA THR A 37 -5.66 9.63 -19.01
C THR A 37 -5.45 9.79 -17.51
N VAL A 38 -6.44 10.34 -16.81
CA VAL A 38 -6.45 10.35 -15.34
C VAL A 38 -6.80 8.95 -14.86
N TYR A 39 -5.81 8.21 -14.37
CA TYR A 39 -6.04 6.95 -13.67
C TYR A 39 -6.60 7.26 -12.28
N VAL A 40 -7.93 7.26 -12.16
CA VAL A 40 -8.59 7.21 -10.85
C VAL A 40 -8.41 5.79 -10.32
N SER A 41 -7.45 5.60 -9.41
CA SER A 41 -7.31 4.37 -8.63
C SER A 41 -8.56 4.18 -7.79
N ALA A 42 -9.50 3.36 -8.28
CA ALA A 42 -10.69 2.98 -7.53
C ALA A 42 -10.23 2.11 -6.36
N ARG A 43 -10.22 2.69 -5.15
CA ARG A 43 -10.07 1.89 -3.93
C ARG A 43 -11.20 0.86 -3.92
N PRO A 44 -10.93 -0.43 -3.71
CA PRO A 44 -11.98 -1.43 -3.63
C PRO A 44 -13.01 -0.98 -2.59
N GLN A 45 -14.26 -0.81 -3.00
CA GLN A 45 -15.36 -0.57 -2.08
C GLN A 45 -15.80 -1.92 -1.53
N TYR A 46 -15.39 -2.19 -0.29
CA TYR A 46 -15.92 -3.33 0.44
C TYR A 46 -17.36 -3.01 0.85
N VAL A 47 -18.29 -3.92 0.57
CA VAL A 47 -19.63 -3.85 1.16
C VAL A 47 -19.43 -3.85 2.67
N THR A 48 -19.82 -2.77 3.34
CA THR A 48 -19.58 -2.57 4.77
C THR A 48 -20.15 -3.76 5.56
N VAL A 49 -19.26 -4.49 6.23
CA VAL A 49 -19.64 -5.75 6.91
C VAL A 49 -20.14 -5.51 8.34
N GLY A 50 -20.05 -4.27 8.83
CA GLY A 50 -20.60 -3.85 10.12
C GLY A 50 -19.94 -2.58 10.68
N PRO A 51 -20.47 -2.04 11.78
CA PRO A 51 -19.96 -0.83 12.45
C PRO A 51 -18.52 -0.95 13.00
N ASN A 52 -18.07 -2.09 13.53
CA ASN A 52 -16.70 -2.25 14.04
C ASN A 52 -15.69 -2.28 12.90
N TRP A 53 -15.97 -3.05 11.87
CA TRP A 53 -15.19 -3.05 10.64
C TRP A 53 -15.10 -1.65 10.04
N SER A 54 -16.25 -0.98 9.88
CA SER A 54 -16.30 0.36 9.31
C SER A 54 -15.48 1.35 10.13
N SER A 55 -15.53 1.23 11.46
CA SER A 55 -14.76 2.05 12.39
C SER A 55 -13.26 1.90 12.13
N LEU A 56 -12.73 0.67 12.15
CA LEU A 56 -11.31 0.45 11.94
C LEU A 56 -10.88 0.74 10.49
N TYR A 57 -11.69 0.38 9.50
CA TYR A 57 -11.38 0.63 8.09
C TYR A 57 -11.27 2.12 7.77
N ASN A 58 -12.14 2.95 8.34
CA ASN A 58 -12.17 4.39 8.11
C ASN A 58 -11.29 5.20 9.07
N LEU A 59 -10.70 4.57 10.08
CA LEU A 59 -9.76 5.20 10.99
C LEU A 59 -8.54 5.74 10.23
N SER A 60 -8.02 6.92 10.58
CA SER A 60 -6.79 7.46 9.99
C SER A 60 -5.59 6.55 10.29
N GLN A 61 -4.46 6.74 9.60
CA GLN A 61 -3.23 5.95 9.82
C GLN A 61 -2.54 6.21 11.17
N GLY A 62 -3.08 7.10 12.01
CA GLY A 62 -2.52 7.40 13.33
C GLY A 62 -2.07 8.83 13.52
N ARG A 63 -1.33 9.03 14.61
CA ARG A 63 -0.71 10.27 15.05
C ARG A 63 0.79 10.00 15.28
N GLY A 64 1.61 10.28 14.26
CA GLY A 64 3.07 10.35 14.42
C GLY A 64 3.83 9.02 14.44
N ILE A 65 3.23 7.93 13.94
CA ILE A 65 3.92 6.65 13.69
C ILE A 65 3.49 6.14 12.31
N ASN A 66 4.45 5.80 11.46
CA ASN A 66 4.21 5.18 10.17
C ASN A 66 4.37 3.67 10.29
N VAL A 67 3.35 2.95 9.82
CA VAL A 67 3.29 1.49 9.89
C VAL A 67 3.10 0.93 8.48
N SER A 68 3.83 -0.13 8.17
CA SER A 68 3.69 -0.87 6.93
C SER A 68 3.58 -2.37 7.19
N VAL A 69 2.76 -3.04 6.37
CA VAL A 69 2.52 -4.48 6.44
C VAL A 69 2.86 -5.08 5.08
N SER A 70 3.50 -6.24 5.08
CA SER A 70 3.84 -6.98 3.86
C SER A 70 3.75 -8.50 4.07
N GLY A 71 3.81 -9.26 2.99
CA GLY A 71 3.75 -10.74 3.02
C GLY A 71 2.33 -11.33 2.96
N LEU A 72 1.29 -10.49 3.01
CA LEU A 72 -0.09 -10.93 2.87
C LEU A 72 -0.48 -11.20 1.41
N ARG A 73 -1.38 -12.17 1.23
CA ARG A 73 -2.07 -12.43 -0.05
C ARG A 73 -3.44 -11.76 -0.05
N ALA A 74 -3.94 -11.41 -1.24
CA ALA A 74 -5.30 -10.89 -1.36
C ALA A 74 -6.37 -11.96 -1.05
N VAL A 75 -6.06 -13.24 -1.27
CA VAL A 75 -6.99 -14.36 -1.10
C VAL A 75 -6.31 -15.50 -0.33
N TYR A 76 -7.04 -16.05 0.63
CA TYR A 76 -6.70 -17.23 1.42
C TYR A 76 -7.83 -18.27 1.34
N LEU A 77 -7.49 -19.56 1.35
CA LEU A 77 -8.47 -20.62 1.58
C LEU A 77 -8.62 -20.87 3.08
N LEU A 78 -9.78 -21.36 3.50
CA LEU A 78 -10.03 -21.74 4.89
C LEU A 78 -8.97 -22.75 5.36
N GLY A 79 -8.33 -22.43 6.48
CA GLY A 79 -7.22 -23.19 7.07
C GLY A 79 -5.84 -22.89 6.47
N ASP A 80 -5.71 -21.98 5.51
CA ASP A 80 -4.40 -21.54 5.04
C ASP A 80 -3.63 -20.84 6.17
N ASN A 81 -2.31 -21.03 6.18
CA ASN A 81 -1.43 -20.26 7.06
C ASN A 81 -1.31 -18.82 6.56
N ILE A 82 -1.43 -17.87 7.47
CA ILE A 82 -1.19 -16.45 7.25
C ILE A 82 0.15 -16.10 7.92
N GLY A 83 1.00 -15.42 7.17
CA GLY A 83 2.23 -14.83 7.68
C GLY A 83 2.35 -13.42 7.14
N LEU A 84 2.81 -12.51 8.00
CA LEU A 84 3.03 -11.11 7.63
C LEU A 84 4.30 -10.58 8.28
N TYR A 85 4.79 -9.47 7.73
CA TYR A 85 5.84 -8.66 8.32
C TYR A 85 5.28 -7.28 8.62
N VAL A 86 5.51 -6.81 9.85
CA VAL A 86 5.15 -5.47 10.30
C VAL A 86 6.43 -4.65 10.43
N THR A 87 6.47 -3.46 9.83
CA THR A 87 7.57 -2.51 10.00
C THR A 87 7.02 -1.18 10.46
N SER A 88 7.68 -0.58 11.45
CA SER A 88 7.34 0.70 12.04
C SER A 88 8.55 1.64 11.98
N ASP A 89 8.34 2.94 11.82
CA ASP A 89 9.40 3.95 11.98
C ASP A 89 9.72 4.27 13.45
N THR A 90 8.96 3.73 14.39
CA THR A 90 9.19 3.89 15.83
C THR A 90 9.22 2.56 16.57
N THR A 91 10.07 2.47 17.60
CA THR A 91 10.04 1.38 18.58
C THR A 91 8.80 1.50 19.46
N GLY A 92 8.18 0.37 19.78
CA GLY A 92 6.94 0.33 20.55
C GLY A 92 6.38 -1.07 20.69
N ARG A 93 5.03 -1.16 20.77
CA ARG A 93 4.29 -2.42 20.79
C ARG A 93 3.44 -2.58 19.54
N VAL A 94 3.35 -3.80 19.04
CA VAL A 94 2.45 -4.17 17.94
C VAL A 94 1.23 -4.92 18.47
N TRP A 95 0.07 -4.56 17.93
CA TRP A 95 -1.18 -5.23 18.20
C TRP A 95 -1.84 -5.55 16.87
N ILE A 96 -2.36 -6.77 16.73
CA ILE A 96 -3.09 -7.17 15.52
C ILE A 96 -4.50 -7.50 15.93
N ILE A 97 -5.43 -6.71 15.44
CA ILE A 97 -6.87 -6.91 15.62
C ILE A 97 -7.43 -7.37 14.28
N THR A 98 -8.24 -8.42 14.29
CA THR A 98 -9.03 -8.81 13.11
C THR A 98 -10.50 -8.51 13.32
N VAL A 99 -11.20 -8.17 12.25
CA VAL A 99 -12.66 -8.11 12.23
C VAL A 99 -13.13 -8.89 11.02
N GLY A 100 -14.03 -9.86 11.21
CA GLY A 100 -14.59 -10.70 10.15
C GLY A 100 -15.93 -10.16 9.60
N GLN A 101 -16.64 -11.02 8.86
CA GLN A 101 -18.01 -10.75 8.38
C GLN A 101 -19.07 -10.68 9.49
N ASP A 102 -18.76 -11.22 10.67
CA ASP A 102 -19.60 -11.20 11.87
C ASP A 102 -19.44 -9.92 12.71
N ASP A 103 -18.59 -9.00 12.24
CA ASP A 103 -18.27 -7.71 12.88
C ASP A 103 -17.75 -7.83 14.32
N GLN A 104 -17.22 -9.00 14.69
CA GLN A 104 -16.60 -9.24 15.99
C GLN A 104 -15.10 -8.95 15.91
N PRO A 105 -14.58 -7.93 16.63
CA PRO A 105 -13.16 -7.70 16.75
C PRO A 105 -12.50 -8.75 17.66
N GLU A 106 -11.35 -9.26 17.23
CA GLU A 106 -10.55 -10.23 17.99
C GLU A 106 -9.08 -9.80 18.02
N LEU A 107 -8.44 -9.91 19.19
CA LEU A 107 -6.99 -9.73 19.34
C LEU A 107 -6.27 -11.01 18.90
N VAL A 108 -5.51 -10.89 17.81
CA VAL A 108 -4.75 -12.01 17.23
C VAL A 108 -3.30 -12.04 17.74
N PHE A 109 -2.75 -10.85 18.01
CA PHE A 109 -1.37 -10.68 18.49
C PHE A 109 -1.27 -9.47 19.43
N PRO A 110 -0.60 -9.59 20.59
CA PRO A 110 0.00 -10.80 21.16
C PRO A 110 -1.04 -11.89 21.46
N ASN A 111 -0.56 -13.10 21.74
CA ASN A 111 -1.38 -14.22 22.18
C ASN A 111 -0.59 -15.07 23.20
N PRO A 112 -1.21 -16.07 23.88
CA PRO A 112 -0.53 -16.85 24.91
C PRO A 112 0.74 -17.58 24.44
N GLU A 113 0.82 -17.94 23.15
CA GLU A 113 1.98 -18.62 22.54
C GLU A 113 3.11 -17.63 22.15
N SER A 114 2.80 -16.33 22.07
CA SER A 114 3.74 -15.27 21.73
C SER A 114 3.33 -13.95 22.39
N PRO A 115 3.57 -13.82 23.70
CA PRO A 115 3.17 -12.63 24.47
C PRO A 115 4.07 -11.41 24.21
N ASP A 116 5.30 -11.63 23.74
CA ASP A 116 6.21 -10.53 23.40
C ASP A 116 5.77 -9.86 22.10
N ASN A 117 5.26 -8.64 22.24
CA ASN A 117 4.80 -7.81 21.14
C ASN A 117 5.66 -6.56 20.90
N ASN A 118 6.92 -6.58 21.35
CA ASN A 118 7.84 -5.48 21.09
C ASN A 118 8.21 -5.40 19.60
N ILE A 119 8.26 -4.19 19.07
CA ILE A 119 8.76 -3.90 17.72
C ILE A 119 9.84 -2.82 17.79
N MET A 120 10.91 -3.00 17.01
CA MET A 120 12.01 -2.03 16.91
C MET A 120 11.85 -1.18 15.65
N ALA A 121 12.18 0.11 15.74
CA ALA A 121 12.15 1.03 14.60
C ALA A 121 12.98 0.50 13.42
N GLY A 122 12.38 0.47 12.23
CA GLY A 122 13.01 0.08 10.97
C GLY A 122 13.31 -1.41 10.81
N ILE A 123 13.04 -2.25 11.83
CA ILE A 123 13.30 -3.69 11.78
C ILE A 123 11.97 -4.42 11.53
N PRO A 124 11.83 -5.15 10.40
CA PRO A 124 10.63 -5.93 10.14
C PRO A 124 10.43 -7.05 11.18
N LEU A 125 9.29 -7.05 11.85
CA LEU A 125 8.85 -8.09 12.76
C LEU A 125 8.01 -9.13 12.00
N ALA A 126 8.45 -10.39 11.99
CA ALA A 126 7.71 -11.49 11.38
C ALA A 126 6.65 -12.05 12.34
N ILE A 127 5.41 -12.19 11.86
CA ILE A 127 4.29 -12.71 12.64
C ILE A 127 3.56 -13.79 11.82
N PRO A 128 3.51 -15.05 12.29
CA PRO A 128 4.26 -15.59 13.43
C PRO A 128 5.80 -15.51 13.25
N PRO A 129 6.59 -15.51 14.34
CA PRO A 129 8.04 -15.62 14.24
C PRO A 129 8.47 -16.89 13.48
N ARG A 130 9.60 -16.83 12.77
CA ARG A 130 10.12 -17.99 12.04
C ARG A 130 10.42 -19.14 12.99
N GLY A 131 9.93 -20.33 12.66
CA GLY A 131 10.12 -21.54 13.48
C GLY A 131 9.23 -21.60 14.72
N SER A 132 8.30 -20.66 14.89
CA SER A 132 7.36 -20.67 16.01
C SER A 132 6.42 -21.89 15.97
N PRO A 133 6.04 -22.47 17.14
CA PRO A 133 5.12 -23.60 17.19
C PRO A 133 3.67 -23.24 16.84
N TRP A 134 3.31 -21.95 16.91
CA TRP A 134 1.95 -21.49 16.58
C TRP A 134 1.86 -20.96 15.15
N ARG A 135 0.62 -20.92 14.63
CA ARG A 135 0.32 -20.44 13.28
C ARG A 135 -0.90 -19.54 13.32
N LEU A 136 -0.84 -18.41 12.63
CA LEU A 136 -2.03 -17.67 12.26
C LEU A 136 -2.69 -18.38 11.07
N THR A 137 -3.99 -18.67 11.16
CA THR A 137 -4.71 -19.40 10.11
C THR A 137 -5.92 -18.61 9.65
N ALA A 138 -6.25 -18.72 8.35
CA ALA A 138 -7.47 -18.15 7.80
C ALA A 138 -8.68 -18.90 8.35
N GLY A 139 -9.39 -18.26 9.28
CA GLY A 139 -10.53 -18.82 10.00
C GLY A 139 -11.89 -18.48 9.38
N LYS A 140 -12.96 -18.85 10.09
CA LYS A 140 -14.33 -18.44 9.79
C LYS A 140 -14.64 -17.09 10.48
N PRO A 141 -15.67 -16.35 10.02
CA PRO A 141 -16.49 -16.61 8.83
C PRO A 141 -15.71 -16.36 7.53
N VAL A 142 -16.03 -17.10 6.47
CA VAL A 142 -15.46 -16.83 5.13
C VAL A 142 -16.00 -15.50 4.59
N GLY A 143 -15.23 -14.85 3.73
CA GLY A 143 -15.51 -13.52 3.21
C GLY A 143 -14.34 -12.58 3.42
N ASN A 144 -14.60 -11.27 3.39
CA ASN A 144 -13.54 -10.30 3.70
C ASN A 144 -13.28 -10.31 5.20
N SER A 145 -12.00 -10.31 5.58
CA SER A 145 -11.49 -10.06 6.93
C SER A 145 -10.56 -8.84 6.92
N LEU A 146 -10.74 -7.93 7.87
CA LEU A 146 -9.89 -6.76 8.04
C LEU A 146 -8.82 -7.12 9.06
N LEU A 147 -7.55 -7.01 8.66
CA LEU A 147 -6.42 -7.02 9.56
C LEU A 147 -6.04 -5.58 9.88
N PHE A 148 -6.24 -5.19 11.14
CA PHE A 148 -5.87 -3.88 11.67
C PHE A 148 -4.61 -4.04 12.51
N VAL A 149 -3.48 -3.58 11.99
CA VAL A 149 -2.20 -3.57 12.70
C VAL A 149 -2.02 -2.22 13.35
N LEU A 150 -1.88 -2.21 14.66
CA LEU A 150 -1.74 -1.02 15.49
C LEU A 150 -0.35 -1.02 16.14
N ILE A 151 0.37 0.09 16.01
CA ILE A 151 1.61 0.33 16.74
C ILE A 151 1.38 1.41 17.79
N THR A 152 1.81 1.15 19.01
CA THR A 152 1.65 2.05 20.16
C THR A 152 2.96 2.27 20.90
N ASP A 153 2.96 3.25 21.81
CA ASP A 153 4.05 3.41 22.77
C ASP A 153 4.15 2.18 23.72
N ALA A 154 5.32 2.01 24.34
CA ALA A 154 5.66 0.83 25.14
C ALA A 154 4.87 0.69 26.46
N ASN A 155 4.23 1.77 26.92
CA ASN A 155 3.43 1.80 28.14
C ASN A 155 1.98 1.36 27.92
N ILE A 156 1.52 1.20 26.69
CA ILE A 156 0.18 0.68 26.39
C ILE A 156 0.13 -0.81 26.75
N THR A 157 -0.91 -1.20 27.48
CA THR A 157 -1.10 -2.55 27.99
C THR A 157 -2.14 -3.33 27.18
N GLU A 158 -2.30 -4.61 27.49
CA GLU A 158 -3.37 -5.43 26.92
C GLU A 158 -4.75 -4.90 27.34
N ASP A 159 -4.94 -4.51 28.61
CA ASP A 159 -6.17 -3.89 29.11
C ASP A 159 -6.61 -2.66 28.30
N ASP A 160 -5.66 -1.81 27.89
CA ASP A 160 -5.95 -0.65 27.03
C ASP A 160 -6.51 -1.07 25.66
N VAL A 161 -6.00 -2.18 25.12
CA VAL A 161 -6.42 -2.73 23.83
C VAL A 161 -7.71 -3.52 23.96
N GLU A 162 -7.91 -4.23 25.07
CA GLU A 162 -9.18 -4.86 25.40
C GLU A 162 -10.29 -3.82 25.53
N ALA A 163 -10.02 -2.64 26.11
CA ALA A 163 -10.99 -1.55 26.14
C ALA A 163 -11.38 -1.07 24.73
N ILE A 164 -10.45 -1.11 23.76
CA ILE A 164 -10.73 -0.80 22.35
C ILE A 164 -11.61 -1.89 21.71
N ILE A 165 -11.30 -3.17 21.95
CA ILE A 165 -12.01 -4.32 21.35
C ILE A 165 -13.42 -4.45 21.94
N ASN A 166 -13.55 -4.24 23.26
CA ASN A 166 -14.81 -4.28 23.99
C ASN A 166 -15.58 -2.95 23.93
N ALA A 167 -15.07 -1.97 23.18
CA ALA A 167 -15.77 -0.71 22.97
C ALA A 167 -17.17 -1.00 22.40
N LYS A 168 -18.14 -0.16 22.80
CA LYS A 168 -19.47 -0.22 22.21
C LYS A 168 -19.35 -0.19 20.69
N SER A 169 -20.09 -1.06 20.02
CA SER A 169 -20.06 -1.21 18.57
C SER A 169 -20.12 0.15 17.85
N GLY A 170 -19.18 0.39 16.93
CA GLY A 170 -19.05 1.66 16.20
C GLY A 170 -18.28 2.77 16.94
N HIS A 171 -17.85 2.56 18.19
CA HIS A 171 -17.12 3.55 18.99
C HIS A 171 -15.62 3.26 19.12
N MET A 172 -15.11 2.17 18.54
CA MET A 172 -13.69 1.78 18.63
C MET A 172 -12.74 2.93 18.26
N THR A 173 -13.05 3.71 17.22
CA THR A 173 -12.17 4.82 16.81
C THR A 173 -12.07 5.93 17.84
N ASN A 174 -13.11 6.15 18.64
CA ASN A 174 -13.07 7.15 19.71
C ASN A 174 -12.18 6.64 20.84
N VAL A 175 -12.40 5.39 21.27
CA VAL A 175 -11.56 4.76 22.30
C VAL A 175 -10.08 4.76 21.88
N ILE A 176 -9.77 4.41 20.63
CA ILE A 176 -8.39 4.50 20.11
C ILE A 176 -7.83 5.93 20.24
N LYS A 177 -8.59 6.94 19.83
CA LYS A 177 -8.12 8.35 19.82
C LYS A 177 -7.97 8.94 21.22
N ASP A 178 -8.75 8.46 22.16
CA ASP A 178 -8.82 8.94 23.54
C ASP A 178 -7.80 8.21 24.43
N THR A 179 -7.68 6.89 24.26
CA THR A 179 -6.75 6.03 25.01
C THR A 179 -5.31 6.19 24.51
N LEU A 180 -5.10 6.32 23.19
CA LEU A 180 -3.75 6.28 22.62
C LEU A 180 -3.25 7.70 22.31
N PRO A 181 -2.30 8.26 23.09
CA PRO A 181 -1.76 9.59 22.84
C PRO A 181 -0.99 9.65 21.51
N ARG A 182 -0.26 8.58 21.22
CA ARG A 182 0.53 8.39 20.00
C ARG A 182 0.36 6.96 19.50
N TRP A 183 0.07 6.83 18.22
CA TRP A 183 -0.16 5.52 17.59
C TRP A 183 -0.01 5.62 16.07
N GLY A 184 0.21 4.47 15.43
CA GLY A 184 0.21 4.30 13.98
C GLY A 184 -0.59 3.07 13.62
N SER A 185 -1.14 3.01 12.41
CA SER A 185 -1.83 1.82 11.94
C SER A 185 -1.62 1.54 10.47
N ALA A 186 -1.70 0.24 10.16
CA ALA A 186 -1.82 -0.28 8.81
C ALA A 186 -3.06 -1.17 8.73
N LYS A 187 -3.71 -1.20 7.57
CA LYS A 187 -4.98 -1.86 7.35
C LYS A 187 -4.90 -2.69 6.09
N GLU A 188 -5.14 -3.97 6.23
CA GLU A 188 -5.09 -4.91 5.12
C GLU A 188 -6.40 -5.69 5.09
N VAL A 189 -7.03 -5.77 3.93
CA VAL A 189 -8.23 -6.59 3.76
C VAL A 189 -7.85 -7.85 3.00
N ILE A 190 -8.13 -8.99 3.61
CA ILE A 190 -7.93 -10.31 3.01
C ILE A 190 -9.28 -10.94 2.71
N ASN A 191 -9.36 -11.75 1.65
CA ASN A 191 -10.56 -12.52 1.32
C ASN A 191 -10.35 -13.99 1.65
N ILE A 192 -11.14 -14.54 2.56
CA ILE A 192 -11.12 -15.96 2.95
C ILE A 192 -12.21 -16.70 2.17
N ARG A 193 -11.86 -17.83 1.54
CA ARG A 193 -12.78 -18.65 0.74
C ARG A 193 -12.84 -20.09 1.25
N TYR A 194 -13.91 -20.80 0.91
CA TYR A 194 -13.91 -22.26 1.03
C TYR A 194 -12.86 -22.89 0.11
N ARG A 195 -12.42 -24.09 0.47
CA ARG A 195 -11.60 -24.94 -0.40
C ARG A 195 -12.40 -25.48 -1.57
#